data_AF-S4P9I9-F1
#
_entry.id   AF-S4P9I9-F1
#
_cell.length_a   1.000
_cell.length_b   1.000
_cell.length_c   1.000
_cell.angle_alpha   90.00
_cell.angle_beta   90.00
_cell.angle_gamma   90.00
#
_symmetry.space_group_name_H-M   'P 1'
#
loop_
_entity.id
_entity.type
_entity.pdbx_description
1 polymer ?
#
loop_
_entity_poly.entity_id
_entity_poly.type
_entity_poly.pdbx_seq_one_letter_code
_entity_poly.pdbx_strand_id
1 'polypeptide(L)'
;MAEKMRDLERAIREQREDGLQVAYFDGKGRGVIATRPFGRGQFVVEYSGELVGVAEAREREYKYAQDPNAGCYMYYFRLQDQQYCIDATAESDRLGRLVNHSRNGNLSTKAVWVDGPRLVLL
;
A
#
# COMPACT_ATOMS: atom_id res chain seq x y z
N MET A 1 -6.86 -11.22 -19.87
CA MET A 1 -7.34 -10.13 -18.98
C MET A 1 -8.11 -10.67 -17.78
N ALA A 2 -9.13 -11.51 -17.97
CA ALA A 2 -9.91 -12.10 -16.87
C ALA A 2 -9.08 -12.96 -15.90
N GLU A 3 -8.14 -13.76 -16.41
CA GLU A 3 -7.26 -14.60 -15.59
C GLU A 3 -6.36 -13.79 -14.65
N LYS A 4 -5.68 -12.76 -15.18
CA LYS A 4 -4.86 -11.83 -14.38
C LYS A 4 -5.68 -11.11 -13.29
N MET A 5 -6.95 -10.82 -13.54
CA MET A 5 -7.82 -10.21 -12.54
C MET A 5 -8.18 -11.21 -11.44
N ARG A 6 -8.47 -12.47 -11.80
CA ARG A 6 -8.72 -13.54 -10.82
C ARG A 6 -7.49 -13.81 -9.94
N ASP A 7 -6.30 -13.82 -10.52
CA ASP A 7 -5.05 -13.99 -9.76
C ASP A 7 -4.81 -12.83 -8.80
N LEU A 8 -5.09 -11.60 -9.23
CA LEU A 8 -5.00 -10.40 -8.40
C LEU A 8 -5.98 -10.46 -7.23
N GLU A 9 -7.26 -10.74 -7.50
CA GLU A 9 -8.29 -10.87 -6.47
C GLU A 9 -7.92 -11.95 -5.44
N ARG A 10 -7.43 -13.10 -5.91
CA ARG A 10 -6.97 -14.18 -5.05
C ARG A 10 -5.79 -13.74 -4.19
N ALA A 11 -4.79 -13.08 -4.76
CA ALA A 11 -3.63 -12.58 -4.03
C ALA A 11 -4.01 -11.55 -2.94
N ILE A 12 -4.99 -10.68 -3.23
CA ILE A 12 -5.55 -9.73 -2.24
C ILE A 12 -6.23 -10.48 -1.10
N ARG A 13 -7.12 -11.43 -1.41
CA ARG A 13 -7.85 -12.21 -0.39
C ARG A 13 -6.92 -13.08 0.47
N GLU A 14 -5.87 -13.63 -0.14
CA GLU A 14 -4.81 -14.39 0.54
C GLU A 14 -3.79 -13.48 1.26
N GLN A 15 -3.94 -12.15 1.16
CA GLN A 15 -3.03 -11.16 1.76
C GLN A 15 -1.55 -11.39 1.40
N ARG A 16 -1.31 -11.82 0.16
CA ARG A 16 -0.02 -12.31 -0.32
C ARG A 16 1.09 -11.25 -0.26
N GLU A 17 2.24 -11.63 0.29
CA GLU A 17 3.46 -10.79 0.34
C GLU A 17 4.73 -11.62 0.05
N ASP A 18 4.58 -12.77 -0.64
CA ASP A 18 5.71 -13.63 -0.98
C ASP A 18 6.68 -12.94 -1.94
N GLY A 19 7.97 -13.27 -1.82
CA GLY A 19 8.98 -12.66 -2.68
C GLY A 19 9.43 -11.28 -2.24
N LEU A 20 9.09 -10.87 -1.01
CA LEU A 20 9.44 -9.58 -0.43
C LEU A 20 10.17 -9.77 0.90
N GLN A 21 11.08 -8.86 1.23
CA GLN A 21 11.78 -8.83 2.50
C GLN A 21 12.06 -7.39 2.94
N VAL A 22 12.01 -7.14 4.25
CA VAL A 22 12.40 -5.83 4.81
C VAL A 22 13.92 -5.69 4.81
N ALA A 23 14.41 -4.54 4.36
CA ALA A 23 15.79 -4.14 4.43
C ALA A 23 15.93 -2.72 4.99
N TYR A 24 17.09 -2.39 5.54
CA TYR A 24 17.43 -1.02 5.95
C TYR A 24 18.21 -0.32 4.84
N PHE A 25 17.79 0.91 4.55
CA PHE A 25 18.40 1.78 3.56
C PHE A 25 18.89 3.05 4.24
N ASP A 26 20.15 3.39 4.00
CA ASP A 26 20.76 4.59 4.56
C ASP A 26 20.00 5.85 4.13
N GLY A 27 19.72 6.74 5.09
CA GLY A 27 18.91 7.94 4.92
C GLY A 27 17.42 7.73 4.60
N LYS A 28 16.92 6.50 4.49
CA LYS A 28 15.50 6.19 4.19
C LYS A 28 14.83 5.34 5.27
N GLY A 29 15.60 4.65 6.11
CA GLY A 29 15.07 3.75 7.13
C GLY A 29 14.67 2.40 6.55
N ARG A 30 13.53 1.86 6.98
CA ARG A 30 13.02 0.57 6.49
C ARG A 30 12.56 0.69 5.04
N GLY A 31 12.73 -0.37 4.27
CA GLY A 31 12.22 -0.50 2.91
C GLY A 31 11.98 -1.97 2.56
N VAL A 32 11.43 -2.20 1.38
CA VAL A 32 11.16 -3.56 0.88
C VAL A 32 12.04 -3.86 -0.32
N ILE A 33 12.67 -5.05 -0.31
CA ILE A 33 13.39 -5.62 -1.45
C ILE A 33 12.64 -6.83 -2.00
N ALA A 34 12.79 -7.07 -3.30
CA ALA A 34 12.31 -8.29 -3.94
C ALA A 34 13.32 -9.43 -3.75
N THR A 35 12.85 -10.61 -3.34
CA THR A 35 13.65 -11.84 -3.20
C THR A 35 13.42 -12.82 -4.35
N ARG A 36 12.52 -12.48 -5.27
CA ARG A 36 12.27 -13.18 -6.54
C ARG A 36 11.94 -12.17 -7.65
N PRO A 37 12.04 -12.55 -8.94
CA PRO A 37 11.58 -11.68 -10.02
C PRO A 37 10.06 -11.44 -9.98
N PHE A 38 9.66 -10.24 -10.41
CA PHE A 38 8.27 -9.88 -10.67
C PHE A 38 8.12 -9.45 -12.14
N GLY A 39 7.08 -9.95 -12.80
CA GLY A 39 6.73 -9.53 -14.16
C GLY A 39 6.02 -8.18 -14.17
N ARG A 40 6.09 -7.45 -15.29
CA ARG A 40 5.40 -6.17 -15.46
C ARG A 40 3.89 -6.32 -15.22
N GLY A 41 3.36 -5.56 -14.26
CA GLY A 41 1.93 -5.54 -13.92
C GLY A 41 1.47 -6.77 -13.12
N GLN A 42 2.41 -7.55 -12.58
CA GLN A 42 2.12 -8.63 -11.63
C GLN A 42 1.80 -8.04 -10.27
N PHE A 43 0.84 -8.63 -9.55
CA PHE A 43 0.62 -8.27 -8.15
C PHE A 43 1.90 -8.42 -7.32
N VAL A 44 2.26 -7.37 -6.59
CA VAL A 44 3.41 -7.36 -5.68
C VAL A 44 2.93 -7.39 -4.24
N VAL A 45 2.16 -6.39 -3.82
CA VAL A 45 1.69 -6.26 -2.44
C VAL A 45 0.48 -5.33 -2.37
N GLU A 46 -0.40 -5.54 -1.39
CA GLU A 46 -1.45 -4.58 -1.06
C GLU A 46 -0.88 -3.49 -0.14
N TYR A 47 -1.22 -2.23 -0.38
CA TYR A 47 -1.03 -1.19 0.62
C TYR A 47 -2.13 -1.33 1.68
N SER A 48 -1.98 -2.30 2.58
CA SER A 48 -2.98 -2.62 3.60
C SER A 48 -2.96 -1.61 4.75
N GLY A 49 -4.14 -1.24 5.24
CA GLY A 49 -4.34 -0.36 6.40
C GLY A 49 -5.84 -0.19 6.67
N GLU A 50 -6.20 0.70 7.57
CA GLU A 50 -7.59 1.02 7.86
C GLU A 50 -8.18 1.90 6.75
N LEU A 51 -9.32 1.50 6.18
CA LEU A 51 -10.04 2.33 5.22
C LEU A 51 -10.83 3.42 5.97
N VAL A 52 -10.43 4.67 5.81
CA VAL A 52 -11.02 5.82 6.51
C VAL A 52 -11.67 6.80 5.54
N GLY A 53 -12.71 7.48 6.01
CA GLY A 53 -13.36 8.56 5.27
C GLY A 53 -12.47 9.80 5.17
N VAL A 54 -12.68 10.64 4.16
CA VAL A 54 -11.84 11.84 3.91
C VAL A 54 -11.85 12.83 5.09
N ALA A 55 -12.98 13.00 5.77
CA ALA A 55 -13.08 13.88 6.94
C ALA A 55 -12.24 13.36 8.10
N GLU A 56 -12.41 12.08 8.45
CA GLU A 56 -11.63 11.42 9.49
C GLU A 56 -10.14 11.38 9.16
N ALA A 57 -9.79 11.13 7.90
CA ALA A 57 -8.40 11.12 7.44
C ALA A 57 -7.70 12.46 7.74
N ARG A 58 -8.37 13.59 7.46
CA ARG A 58 -7.84 14.93 7.76
C ARG A 58 -7.67 15.19 9.25
N GLU A 59 -8.60 14.70 10.08
CA GLU A 59 -8.47 14.80 11.53
C GLU A 59 -7.28 13.99 12.05
N ARG A 60 -7.05 12.80 11.50
CA ARG A 60 -5.90 11.95 11.83
C ARG A 60 -4.59 12.58 11.39
N GLU A 61 -4.51 13.12 10.17
CA GLU A 61 -3.34 13.86 9.70
C GLU A 61 -2.97 15.02 10.64
N TYR A 62 -3.95 15.81 11.06
CA TYR A 62 -3.72 16.92 11.98
C TYR A 62 -3.16 16.44 13.32
N LYS A 63 -3.61 15.29 13.82
CA LYS A 63 -3.08 14.66 15.05
C LYS A 63 -1.67 14.13 14.84
N TYR A 64 -1.41 13.40 13.75
CA TYR A 64 -0.08 12.84 13.46
C TYR A 64 0.96 13.93 13.20
N ALA A 65 0.58 15.05 12.58
CA ALA A 65 1.50 16.18 12.38
C ALA A 65 1.98 16.83 13.70
N GLN A 66 1.28 16.62 14.82
CA GLN A 66 1.67 17.10 16.14
C GLN A 66 2.57 16.11 16.90
N ASP A 67 2.65 14.86 16.46
CA ASP A 67 3.53 13.85 17.05
C ASP A 67 4.73 13.61 16.12
N PRO A 68 5.94 14.11 16.46
CA PRO A 68 7.13 13.93 15.63
C PRO A 68 7.55 12.45 15.49
N ASN A 69 7.01 11.54 16.29
CA ASN A 69 7.24 10.11 16.17
C ASN A 69 6.22 9.40 15.27
N ALA A 70 5.07 10.04 15.00
CA ALA A 70 4.05 9.51 14.09
C ALA A 70 4.50 9.75 12.64
N GLY A 71 4.94 8.69 11.97
CA GLY A 71 5.14 8.74 10.52
C GLY A 71 3.82 8.90 9.79
N CYS A 72 3.84 9.47 8.57
CA CYS A 72 2.64 9.58 7.74
C CYS A 72 2.57 8.41 6.75
N TYR A 73 1.69 7.45 7.02
CA TYR A 73 1.45 6.28 6.16
C TYR A 73 0.03 6.28 5.59
N MET A 74 -0.53 7.47 5.40
CA MET A 74 -1.87 7.67 4.84
C MET A 74 -1.80 7.78 3.32
N TYR A 75 -2.62 7.00 2.63
CA TYR A 75 -2.66 6.97 1.17
C TYR A 75 -4.05 7.31 0.65
N TYR A 76 -4.18 8.46 -0.02
CA TYR A 76 -5.41 8.85 -0.71
C TYR A 76 -5.45 8.29 -2.12
N PHE A 77 -6.58 7.71 -2.48
CA PHE A 77 -6.83 7.22 -3.83
C PHE A 77 -8.27 7.49 -4.23
N ARG A 78 -8.52 7.43 -5.54
CA ARG A 78 -9.87 7.45 -6.10
C ARG A 78 -10.17 6.10 -6.73
N LEU A 79 -11.39 5.64 -6.51
CA LEU A 79 -11.94 4.47 -7.16
C LEU A 79 -13.34 4.86 -7.63
N GLN A 80 -13.57 4.81 -8.94
CA GLN A 80 -14.73 5.44 -9.58
C GLN A 80 -14.78 6.94 -9.22
N ASP A 81 -15.93 7.46 -8.81
CA ASP A 81 -16.13 8.87 -8.47
C ASP A 81 -15.96 9.16 -6.97
N GLN A 82 -15.53 8.17 -6.17
CA GLN A 82 -15.37 8.31 -4.73
C GLN A 82 -13.89 8.39 -4.33
N GLN A 83 -13.59 9.28 -3.40
CA GLN A 83 -12.27 9.40 -2.77
C GLN A 83 -12.24 8.59 -1.47
N TYR A 84 -11.14 7.86 -1.29
CA TYR A 84 -10.86 7.00 -0.15
C TYR A 84 -9.47 7.31 0.42
N CYS A 85 -9.23 6.90 1.66
CA CYS A 85 -7.92 6.96 2.28
C CYS A 85 -7.65 5.65 3.00
N ILE A 86 -6.46 5.07 2.81
CA ILE A 86 -5.96 3.97 3.63
C ILE A 86 -4.97 4.56 4.62
N ASP A 87 -5.28 4.44 5.90
CA ASP A 87 -4.40 4.79 7.01
C ASP A 87 -3.62 3.56 7.47
N ALA A 88 -2.34 3.48 7.08
CA ALA A 88 -1.42 2.44 7.52
C ALA A 88 -0.46 2.94 8.60
N THR A 89 -0.83 3.98 9.36
CA THR A 89 0.07 4.62 10.34
C THR A 89 0.37 3.70 11.52
N ALA A 90 -0.63 2.96 12.01
CA ALA A 90 -0.44 1.92 13.01
C ALA A 90 0.57 0.86 12.51
N GLU A 91 1.53 0.49 13.35
CA GLU A 91 2.49 -0.57 13.01
C GLU A 91 1.74 -1.89 12.81
N SER A 92 2.13 -2.62 11.77
CA SER A 92 1.61 -3.93 11.43
C SER A 92 2.68 -4.72 10.69
N ASP A 93 2.49 -6.02 10.56
CA ASP A 93 3.39 -6.90 9.83
C ASP A 93 3.24 -6.80 8.30
N ARG A 94 2.37 -5.91 7.82
CA ARG A 94 2.11 -5.70 6.38
C ARG A 94 3.26 -4.93 5.75
N LEU A 95 3.80 -5.46 4.66
CA LEU A 95 4.98 -4.92 3.98
C LEU A 95 4.65 -3.73 3.07
N GLY A 96 3.41 -3.63 2.58
CA GLY A 96 2.99 -2.58 1.64
C GLY A 96 3.26 -1.15 2.15
N ARG A 97 3.08 -0.90 3.45
CA ARG A 97 3.35 0.39 4.09
C ARG A 97 4.83 0.78 4.15
N LEU A 98 5.73 -0.19 3.98
CA LEU A 98 7.18 0.00 4.03
C LEU A 98 7.78 0.21 2.63
N VAL A 99 6.97 0.19 1.57
CA VAL A 99 7.47 0.43 0.21
C VAL A 99 7.88 1.89 0.05
N ASN A 100 9.16 2.10 -0.24
CA ASN A 100 9.74 3.44 -0.37
C ASN A 100 9.30 4.15 -1.65
N HIS A 101 9.14 5.47 -1.56
CA HIS A 101 8.85 6.33 -2.71
C HIS A 101 10.07 6.51 -3.64
N SER A 102 9.83 6.56 -4.94
CA SER A 102 10.80 6.96 -5.97
C SER A 102 10.07 7.56 -7.17
N ARG A 103 10.61 8.66 -7.73
CA ARG A 103 10.12 9.24 -9.00
C ARG A 103 10.46 8.36 -10.22
N ASN A 104 11.48 7.51 -10.09
CA ASN A 104 11.85 6.50 -11.08
C ASN A 104 11.66 5.10 -10.45
N GLY A 105 10.46 4.87 -9.92
CA GLY A 105 10.07 3.62 -9.26
C GLY A 105 9.84 2.48 -10.26
N ASN A 106 9.80 1.26 -9.74
CA ASN A 106 9.52 0.04 -10.48
C ASN A 106 8.11 -0.52 -10.24
N LEU A 107 7.32 0.13 -9.39
CA LEU A 107 5.95 -0.24 -9.06
C LEU A 107 4.96 0.84 -9.47
N SER A 108 3.73 0.42 -9.73
CA SER A 108 2.58 1.30 -9.99
C SER A 108 1.44 0.97 -9.04
N THR A 109 0.74 1.98 -8.54
CA THR A 109 -0.44 1.76 -7.71
C THR A 109 -1.69 1.58 -8.55
N LYS A 110 -2.55 0.65 -8.18
CA LYS A 110 -3.86 0.44 -8.80
C LYS A 110 -4.94 0.35 -7.73
N ALA A 111 -5.98 1.18 -7.85
CA ALA A 111 -7.19 1.06 -7.06
C ALA A 111 -8.09 -0.03 -7.68
N VAL A 112 -8.63 -0.93 -6.85
CA VAL A 112 -9.51 -2.02 -7.29
C VAL A 112 -10.64 -2.24 -6.29
N TRP A 113 -11.74 -2.83 -6.76
CA TRP A 113 -12.83 -3.27 -5.90
C TRP A 113 -12.73 -4.78 -5.67
N VAL A 114 -12.28 -5.19 -4.49
CA VAL A 114 -12.22 -6.60 -4.07
C VAL A 114 -12.68 -6.67 -2.62
N ASP A 115 -13.94 -7.08 -2.45
CA ASP A 115 -14.63 -7.10 -1.15
C ASP A 115 -14.59 -5.72 -0.44
N GLY A 116 -14.50 -4.65 -1.24
CA GLY A 116 -14.32 -3.25 -0.82
C GLY A 116 -13.22 -2.52 -1.63
N PRO A 117 -13.04 -1.20 -1.43
CA PRO A 117 -11.98 -0.42 -2.07
C PRO A 117 -10.59 -0.85 -1.55
N ARG A 118 -9.72 -1.30 -2.45
CA ARG A 118 -8.34 -1.72 -2.14
C ARG A 118 -7.34 -0.94 -2.98
N LEU A 119 -6.13 -0.77 -2.45
CA LEU A 119 -4.99 -0.21 -3.17
C LEU A 119 -3.87 -1.25 -3.22
N VAL A 120 -3.42 -1.57 -4.43
CA VAL A 120 -2.35 -2.56 -4.66
C VAL A 120 -1.19 -1.95 -5.43
N LEU A 121 0.00 -2.50 -5.23
CA LEU A 121 1.20 -2.21 -5.99
C LEU A 121 1.47 -3.36 -6.97
N LEU A 122 1.72 -3.00 -8.22
CA LEU A 122 1.95 -3.88 -9.37
C LEU A 122 3.27 -3.58 -10.08
#